data_AF-A0A086A135-F1
#
_entry.id   AF-A0A086A135-F1
#
_cell.length_a   1.000
_cell.length_b   1.000
_cell.length_c   1.000
_cell.angle_alpha   90.00
_cell.angle_beta   90.00
_cell.angle_gamma   90.00
#
_symmetry.space_group_name_H-M   'P 1'
#
loop_
_entity.id
_entity.type
_entity.pdbx_description
1 polymer ?
#
loop_
_entity_poly.entity_id
_entity_poly.type
_entity_poly.pdbx_seq_one_letter_code
_entity_poly.pdbx_strand_id
1 'polypeptide(L)'
;MKTKFTRFSAILISGFSFAQVGINTALPKTTMDVSAKRDNSGVITDNTQIFGLQAPRLTRAELTVNTATYGSDQRGALIYITDVTGGDAAGQRINVTAIGYYYFDGTVWQRITQATNTIAPAISALQCTTAYLNPSTYTAGTPYSGNLRVTYSQGNGGAYNSGAPFTVNGLTFQLRPGTLAFGDGELVFSITGTPTTSNTMNLPLSSTTVPFLTAGQNCTATVGNTSRADITSVAVMGYSTLTTDSNGKQAYTFPLATPDGNYSIRVIFDTTSGTTAAIPNVQLYNNTGATVNLYWNYNTEYGGYIGAAVTTTAITSGVWGGMADSSATWYPQGTGAVGNSYWGNVGIIDGASGGPEHRRYTWIDSNPSLKTAYTATIMAGAPTSGSAQPNLTKVFIKIEQVKAQ
;
A
#
# COMPACT_ATOMS: atom_id res chain seq x y z
N MET A 1 68.33 -58.24 41.18
CA MET A 1 69.22 -57.47 40.27
C MET A 1 68.38 -56.38 39.62
N LYS A 2 68.57 -55.13 40.04
CA LYS A 2 69.30 -54.06 39.31
C LYS A 2 68.57 -53.56 38.06
N THR A 3 68.06 -52.34 38.22
CA THR A 3 67.65 -51.29 37.27
C THR A 3 68.34 -51.27 35.91
N LYS A 4 67.62 -50.80 34.87
CA LYS A 4 68.04 -49.63 34.04
C LYS A 4 66.91 -49.09 33.13
N PHE A 5 66.78 -47.77 33.23
CA PHE A 5 66.00 -46.78 32.47
C PHE A 5 66.10 -46.89 30.94
N THR A 6 65.05 -46.45 30.22
CA THR A 6 65.16 -45.46 29.11
C THR A 6 63.81 -44.73 28.93
N ARG A 7 63.86 -43.40 28.83
CA ARG A 7 62.73 -42.46 28.71
C ARG A 7 62.20 -42.43 27.27
N PHE A 8 60.89 -42.24 27.10
CA PHE A 8 60.35 -41.56 25.91
C PHE A 8 59.33 -40.52 26.37
N SER A 9 59.68 -39.25 26.15
CA SER A 9 58.83 -38.10 26.44
C SER A 9 57.62 -38.10 25.51
N ALA A 10 56.40 -38.17 26.06
CA ALA A 10 55.18 -37.83 25.34
C ALA A 10 54.72 -36.45 25.80
N ILE A 11 54.73 -35.52 24.85
CA ILE A 11 54.42 -34.10 24.99
C ILE A 11 52.99 -33.91 25.52
N LEU A 12 52.85 -33.13 26.60
CA LEU A 12 51.59 -32.50 27.00
C LEU A 12 51.15 -31.55 25.87
N ILE A 13 50.30 -32.02 24.97
CA ILE A 13 49.46 -31.12 24.16
C ILE A 13 48.23 -30.83 25.00
N SER A 14 48.34 -29.86 25.90
CA SER A 14 47.17 -29.14 26.42
C SER A 14 46.64 -28.26 25.28
N GLY A 15 45.94 -28.86 24.32
CA GLY A 15 45.18 -28.12 23.33
C GLY A 15 44.16 -27.25 24.05
N PHE A 16 44.08 -25.96 23.70
CA PHE A 16 43.07 -25.04 24.21
C PHE A 16 41.67 -25.61 23.95
N SER A 17 41.06 -26.27 24.94
CA SER A 17 39.65 -26.66 24.85
C SER A 17 38.81 -25.41 25.10
N PHE A 18 38.24 -24.84 24.03
CA PHE A 18 37.24 -23.79 24.17
C PHE A 18 35.95 -24.40 24.73
N ALA A 19 35.70 -24.22 26.03
CA ALA A 19 34.55 -24.78 26.72
C ALA A 19 33.23 -24.00 26.49
N GLN A 20 33.13 -23.20 25.43
CA GLN A 20 31.94 -22.40 25.13
C GLN A 20 31.26 -22.93 23.88
N VAL A 21 30.42 -23.94 24.06
CA VAL A 21 29.44 -24.37 23.04
C VAL A 21 28.06 -23.96 23.52
N GLY A 22 27.34 -23.18 22.70
CA GLY A 22 25.90 -23.01 22.90
C GLY A 22 25.16 -24.29 22.46
N ILE A 23 23.88 -24.38 22.78
CA ILE A 23 23.07 -25.53 22.32
C ILE A 23 22.79 -25.30 20.83
N ASN A 24 23.28 -26.22 19.99
CA ASN A 24 23.24 -26.13 18.52
C ASN A 24 23.92 -24.88 17.93
N THR A 25 24.88 -24.26 18.63
CA THR A 25 25.71 -23.18 18.08
C THR A 25 27.14 -23.26 18.59
N ALA A 26 28.11 -23.21 17.68
CA ALA A 26 29.53 -23.18 18.02
C ALA A 26 30.03 -21.75 18.35
N LEU A 27 29.20 -20.73 18.15
CA LEU A 27 29.52 -19.32 18.37
C LEU A 27 28.43 -18.66 19.23
N PRO A 28 28.32 -19.01 20.52
CA PRO A 28 27.29 -18.44 21.40
C PRO A 28 27.49 -16.93 21.56
N LYS A 29 26.41 -16.15 21.44
CA LYS A 29 26.42 -14.68 21.58
C LYS A 29 26.01 -14.17 22.95
N THR A 30 25.49 -15.04 23.80
CA THR A 30 24.99 -14.76 25.15
C THR A 30 25.45 -15.86 26.11
N THR A 31 25.36 -15.62 27.42
CA THR A 31 25.73 -16.60 28.46
C THR A 31 25.04 -17.95 28.29
N MET A 32 23.80 -17.95 27.79
CA MET A 32 23.09 -19.12 27.27
C MET A 32 22.56 -18.77 25.89
N ASP A 33 23.08 -19.42 24.85
CA ASP A 33 22.63 -19.29 23.46
C ASP A 33 22.11 -20.66 22.99
N VAL A 34 20.83 -20.69 22.62
CA VAL A 34 20.14 -21.88 22.13
C VAL A 34 19.67 -21.58 20.71
N SER A 35 20.26 -22.27 19.74
CA SER A 35 19.90 -22.13 18.34
C SER A 35 19.04 -23.31 17.85
N ALA A 36 18.30 -23.08 16.77
CA ALA A 36 17.75 -24.17 15.97
C ALA A 36 18.89 -24.93 15.27
N LYS A 37 18.73 -26.24 15.05
CA LYS A 37 19.70 -27.00 14.25
C LYS A 37 19.62 -26.54 12.80
N ARG A 38 20.78 -26.21 12.24
CA ARG A 38 20.97 -25.70 10.88
C ARG A 38 21.98 -26.58 10.14
N ASP A 39 21.92 -26.55 8.81
CA ASP A 39 22.97 -27.11 7.97
C ASP A 39 24.23 -26.23 7.98
N ASN A 40 25.27 -26.65 7.26
CA ASN A 40 26.55 -25.94 7.19
C ASN A 40 26.45 -24.55 6.53
N SER A 41 25.35 -24.26 5.83
CA SER A 41 25.07 -22.96 5.22
C SER A 41 24.24 -22.04 6.13
N GLY A 42 23.88 -22.51 7.33
CA GLY A 42 23.06 -21.76 8.29
C GLY A 42 21.56 -21.82 8.01
N VAL A 43 21.09 -22.71 7.13
CA VAL A 43 19.68 -22.86 6.75
C VAL A 43 19.02 -23.98 7.55
N ILE A 44 17.75 -23.80 7.90
CA ILE A 44 16.94 -24.88 8.51
C ILE A 44 16.35 -25.72 7.38
N THR A 45 16.80 -26.97 7.28
CA THR A 45 16.31 -27.94 6.28
C THR A 45 15.54 -29.10 6.92
N ASP A 46 15.72 -29.33 8.23
CA ASP A 46 14.95 -30.29 9.01
C ASP A 46 13.74 -29.61 9.67
N ASN A 47 12.56 -29.85 9.09
CA ASN A 47 11.28 -29.33 9.55
C ASN A 47 10.57 -30.21 10.60
N THR A 48 11.26 -31.23 11.14
CA THR A 48 10.73 -32.10 12.22
C THR A 48 11.14 -31.64 13.62
N GLN A 49 11.91 -30.56 13.69
CA GLN A 49 12.37 -29.96 14.94
C GLN A 49 11.23 -29.27 15.70
N ILE A 50 11.24 -29.39 17.02
CA ILE A 50 10.36 -28.63 17.91
C ILE A 50 11.18 -27.47 18.48
N PHE A 51 10.72 -26.23 18.26
CA PHE A 51 11.41 -25.02 18.71
C PHE A 51 10.82 -24.50 20.03
N GLY A 52 11.67 -24.13 20.98
CA GLY A 52 11.25 -23.42 22.18
C GLY A 52 12.18 -23.66 23.38
N LEU A 53 12.02 -22.82 24.39
CA LEU A 53 12.57 -23.03 25.73
C LEU A 53 11.40 -23.29 26.67
N GLN A 54 11.36 -24.47 27.28
CA GLN A 54 10.31 -24.82 28.23
C GLN A 54 10.79 -24.52 29.66
N ALA A 55 10.11 -23.62 30.36
CA ALA A 55 10.39 -23.34 31.77
C ALA A 55 10.09 -24.57 32.65
N PRO A 56 10.67 -24.66 33.87
CA PRO A 56 10.26 -25.63 34.86
C PRO A 56 8.75 -25.62 35.08
N ARG A 57 8.14 -26.81 35.06
CA ARG A 57 6.71 -27.02 35.20
C ARG A 57 6.39 -27.53 36.59
N LEU A 58 5.39 -26.96 37.23
CA LEU A 58 4.92 -27.38 38.54
C LEU A 58 3.46 -26.95 38.76
N THR A 59 2.77 -27.65 39.65
CA THR A 59 1.48 -27.24 40.18
C THR A 59 1.67 -26.18 41.25
N ARG A 60 0.61 -25.41 41.55
CA ARG A 60 0.64 -24.48 42.69
C ARG A 60 0.83 -25.22 44.02
N ALA A 61 0.32 -26.45 44.14
CA ALA A 61 0.53 -27.30 45.31
C ALA A 61 2.03 -27.59 45.54
N GLU A 62 2.76 -27.99 44.51
CA GLU A 62 4.21 -28.21 44.57
C GLU A 62 4.97 -26.92 44.91
N LEU A 63 4.57 -25.78 44.33
CA LEU A 63 5.15 -24.49 44.67
C LEU A 63 4.83 -24.05 46.11
N THR A 64 3.72 -24.52 46.67
CA THR A 64 3.29 -24.22 48.05
C THR A 64 4.16 -24.94 49.07
N VAL A 65 4.47 -26.21 48.83
CA VAL A 65 5.26 -27.05 49.74
C VAL A 65 6.78 -26.88 49.57
N ASN A 66 7.21 -26.14 48.56
CA ASN A 66 8.63 -25.83 48.36
C ASN A 66 9.17 -24.98 49.53
N THR A 67 10.14 -25.53 50.26
CA THR A 67 10.74 -24.88 51.43
C THR A 67 11.90 -23.95 51.09
N ALA A 68 12.34 -23.90 49.83
CA ALA A 68 13.38 -22.98 49.37
C ALA A 68 12.84 -21.54 49.25
N THR A 69 13.62 -20.57 49.69
CA THR A 69 13.24 -19.15 49.68
C THR A 69 13.52 -18.50 48.33
N TYR A 70 12.51 -17.89 47.71
CA TYR A 70 12.70 -16.97 46.59
C TYR A 70 12.92 -15.55 47.12
N GLY A 71 14.08 -14.96 46.80
CA GLY A 71 14.47 -13.61 47.23
C GLY A 71 14.93 -12.74 46.07
N SER A 72 15.72 -11.69 46.37
CA SER A 72 16.23 -10.74 45.37
C SER A 72 16.96 -11.40 44.21
N ASP A 73 17.72 -12.44 44.49
CA ASP A 73 18.63 -13.08 43.54
C ASP A 73 17.88 -13.99 42.55
N GLN A 74 16.60 -14.29 42.82
CA GLN A 74 15.73 -15.06 41.93
C GLN A 74 14.80 -14.15 41.11
N ARG A 75 14.99 -12.82 41.10
CA ARG A 75 14.26 -11.95 40.18
C ARG A 75 14.45 -12.39 38.74
N GLY A 76 13.34 -12.53 38.02
CA GLY A 76 13.33 -13.01 36.64
C GLY A 76 13.33 -14.54 36.51
N ALA A 77 13.30 -15.30 37.62
CA ALA A 77 13.06 -16.74 37.57
C ALA A 77 11.71 -17.00 36.88
N LEU A 78 11.70 -17.90 35.90
CA LEU A 78 10.54 -18.22 35.07
C LEU A 78 10.05 -19.64 35.37
N ILE A 79 8.75 -19.80 35.55
CA ILE A 79 8.09 -21.09 35.73
C ILE A 79 6.81 -21.18 34.89
N TYR A 80 6.34 -22.39 34.67
CA TYR A 80 5.02 -22.66 34.11
C TYR A 80 4.16 -23.42 35.13
N ILE A 81 3.03 -22.83 35.52
CA ILE A 81 2.07 -23.45 36.42
C ILE A 81 1.11 -24.32 35.63
N THR A 82 1.09 -25.62 35.90
CA THR A 82 0.27 -26.60 35.17
C THR A 82 -1.09 -26.85 35.79
N ASP A 83 -1.26 -26.56 37.09
CA ASP A 83 -2.50 -26.77 37.83
C ASP A 83 -2.58 -25.81 39.03
N VAL A 84 -3.79 -25.29 39.30
CA VAL A 84 -4.07 -24.36 40.42
C VAL A 84 -5.20 -24.84 41.34
N THR A 85 -5.64 -26.09 41.18
CA THR A 85 -6.71 -26.69 41.99
C THR A 85 -6.24 -27.00 43.42
N GLY A 86 -4.94 -27.25 43.61
CA GLY A 86 -4.29 -27.45 44.91
C GLY A 86 -3.38 -26.28 45.36
N GLY A 87 -2.89 -26.36 46.60
CA GLY A 87 -2.04 -25.33 47.21
C GLY A 87 -2.77 -24.02 47.52
N ASP A 88 -2.07 -23.08 48.17
CA ASP A 88 -2.62 -21.77 48.51
C ASP A 88 -2.26 -20.70 47.46
N ALA A 89 -3.08 -19.65 47.41
CA ALA A 89 -2.75 -18.39 46.76
C ALA A 89 -2.42 -17.34 47.83
N ALA A 90 -1.38 -17.59 48.63
CA ALA A 90 -0.95 -16.68 49.69
C ALA A 90 0.54 -16.32 49.56
N GLY A 91 0.94 -15.23 50.22
CA GLY A 91 2.31 -14.73 50.22
C GLY A 91 2.85 -14.54 48.79
N GLN A 92 3.98 -15.19 48.48
CA GLN A 92 4.62 -15.08 47.17
C GLN A 92 3.75 -15.62 46.01
N ARG A 93 2.76 -16.46 46.30
CA ARG A 93 1.88 -17.11 45.30
C ARG A 93 0.53 -16.41 45.13
N ILE A 94 0.33 -15.24 45.74
CA ILE A 94 -0.97 -14.54 45.74
C ILE A 94 -1.59 -14.35 44.35
N ASN A 95 -0.75 -14.22 43.31
CA ASN A 95 -1.18 -14.03 41.91
C ASN A 95 -1.24 -15.35 41.09
N VAL A 96 -0.91 -16.50 41.69
CA VAL A 96 -0.95 -17.82 41.05
C VAL A 96 -2.37 -18.39 41.13
N THR A 97 -3.28 -17.79 40.36
CA THR A 97 -4.71 -18.12 40.35
C THR A 97 -5.17 -18.86 39.09
N ALA A 98 -4.29 -19.02 38.11
CA ALA A 98 -4.58 -19.71 36.85
C ALA A 98 -3.34 -20.42 36.30
N ILE A 99 -3.57 -21.37 35.39
CA ILE A 99 -2.52 -22.06 34.63
C ILE A 99 -1.83 -21.05 33.70
N GLY A 100 -0.50 -21.10 33.59
CA GLY A 100 0.27 -20.23 32.70
C GLY A 100 1.71 -19.99 33.12
N TYR A 101 2.42 -19.14 32.36
CA TYR A 101 3.77 -18.71 32.70
C TYR A 101 3.78 -17.63 33.78
N TYR A 102 4.75 -17.72 34.68
CA TYR A 102 4.98 -16.78 35.77
C TYR A 102 6.45 -16.42 35.89
N TYR A 103 6.76 -15.15 36.16
CA TYR A 103 8.10 -14.73 36.57
C TYR A 103 8.10 -14.24 38.01
N PHE A 104 9.19 -14.44 38.74
CA PHE A 104 9.34 -13.89 40.09
C PHE A 104 9.82 -12.43 40.02
N ASP A 105 9.06 -11.50 40.60
CA ASP A 105 9.40 -10.06 40.59
C ASP A 105 10.31 -9.62 41.76
N GLY A 106 10.68 -10.56 42.63
CA GLY A 106 11.43 -10.31 43.87
C GLY A 106 10.57 -10.34 45.12
N THR A 107 9.25 -10.33 44.97
CA THR A 107 8.27 -10.37 46.07
C THR A 107 7.21 -11.43 45.83
N VAL A 108 6.59 -11.45 44.65
CA VAL A 108 5.52 -12.38 44.27
C VAL A 108 5.72 -12.93 42.85
N TRP A 109 5.05 -14.03 42.55
CA TRP A 109 4.98 -14.61 41.22
C TRP A 109 3.99 -13.85 40.35
N GLN A 110 4.49 -13.13 39.34
CA GLN A 110 3.67 -12.38 38.40
C GLN A 110 3.34 -13.22 37.17
N ARG A 111 2.06 -13.29 36.81
CA ARG A 111 1.63 -13.98 35.60
C ARG A 111 2.12 -13.21 34.38
N ILE A 112 2.71 -13.91 33.41
CA ILE A 112 2.97 -13.35 32.09
C ILE A 112 1.67 -13.39 31.31
N THR A 113 1.13 -12.20 31.04
CA THR A 113 -0.04 -12.01 30.18
C THR A 113 0.38 -11.27 28.91
N GLN A 114 -0.44 -11.35 27.87
CA GLN A 114 -0.28 -10.50 26.71
C GLN A 114 -0.48 -9.04 27.15
N ALA A 115 0.46 -8.16 26.79
CA ALA A 115 0.26 -6.72 26.96
C ALA A 115 -0.88 -6.27 26.04
N THR A 116 -2.09 -6.18 26.57
CA THR A 116 -3.16 -5.41 25.95
C THR A 116 -2.96 -3.98 26.42
N ASN A 117 -2.55 -3.08 25.53
CA ASN A 117 -2.66 -1.66 25.81
C ASN A 117 -4.16 -1.35 25.93
N THR A 118 -4.72 -1.41 27.14
CA THR A 118 -6.14 -1.16 27.42
C THR A 118 -6.44 0.34 27.44
N ILE A 119 -5.96 1.07 26.44
CA ILE A 119 -6.36 2.46 26.23
C ILE A 119 -7.77 2.41 25.64
N ALA A 120 -8.76 2.90 26.39
CA ALA A 120 -10.12 3.04 25.87
C ALA A 120 -10.07 3.94 24.63
N PRO A 121 -10.64 3.51 23.48
CA PRO A 121 -10.56 4.26 22.24
C PRO A 121 -11.26 5.60 22.41
N ALA A 122 -10.57 6.69 22.05
CA ALA A 122 -11.12 8.03 22.08
C ALA A 122 -10.59 8.86 20.91
N ILE A 123 -11.45 9.72 20.39
CA ILE A 123 -11.17 10.72 19.35
C ILE A 123 -11.69 12.07 19.85
N SER A 124 -11.22 13.19 19.28
CA SER A 124 -11.80 14.50 19.58
C SER A 124 -13.08 14.75 18.78
N ALA A 125 -13.10 14.47 17.48
CA ALA A 125 -14.26 14.67 16.64
C ALA A 125 -14.30 13.67 15.48
N LEU A 126 -15.51 13.21 15.14
CA LEU A 126 -15.78 12.49 13.90
C LEU A 126 -16.14 13.51 12.80
N GLN A 127 -15.46 13.46 11.66
CA GLN A 127 -15.60 14.44 10.59
C GLN A 127 -16.55 13.91 9.50
N CYS A 128 -17.86 13.85 9.79
CA CYS A 128 -18.85 13.27 8.86
C CYS A 128 -18.88 13.91 7.45
N THR A 129 -18.42 15.15 7.30
CA THR A 129 -18.31 15.82 5.99
C THR A 129 -17.23 15.21 5.09
N THR A 130 -16.30 14.45 5.67
CA THR A 130 -15.25 13.72 4.94
C THR A 130 -15.70 12.35 4.46
N ALA A 131 -16.92 11.92 4.80
CA ALA A 131 -17.41 10.60 4.52
C ALA A 131 -17.49 10.31 3.01
N TYR A 132 -17.02 9.14 2.59
CA TYR A 132 -17.13 8.69 1.19
C TYR A 132 -17.26 7.18 1.07
N LEU A 133 -17.81 6.75 -0.06
CA LEU A 133 -17.96 5.34 -0.42
C LEU A 133 -16.81 4.88 -1.32
N ASN A 134 -16.45 3.60 -1.24
CA ASN A 134 -15.50 2.94 -2.14
C ASN A 134 -15.96 1.50 -2.42
N PRO A 135 -16.48 1.17 -3.62
CA PRO A 135 -16.64 2.03 -4.80
C PRO A 135 -17.56 3.24 -4.56
N SER A 136 -17.30 4.36 -5.24
CA SER A 136 -17.94 5.64 -4.92
C SER A 136 -19.36 5.80 -5.47
N THR A 137 -19.75 4.96 -6.42
CA THR A 137 -21.10 4.94 -7.01
C THR A 137 -21.83 3.63 -6.72
N TYR A 138 -23.15 3.70 -6.70
CA TYR A 138 -24.03 2.53 -6.63
C TYR A 138 -25.24 2.75 -7.53
N THR A 139 -25.81 1.66 -8.03
CA THR A 139 -26.94 1.69 -8.96
C THR A 139 -28.10 0.92 -8.37
N ALA A 140 -29.28 1.54 -8.34
CA ALA A 140 -30.51 0.92 -7.88
C ALA A 140 -30.70 -0.49 -8.47
N GLY A 141 -31.02 -1.47 -7.62
CA GLY A 141 -31.23 -2.86 -8.02
C GLY A 141 -29.96 -3.68 -8.30
N THR A 142 -28.77 -3.08 -8.30
CA THR A 142 -27.50 -3.80 -8.51
C THR A 142 -26.81 -4.07 -7.18
N PRO A 143 -26.42 -5.31 -6.84
CA PRO A 143 -25.68 -5.61 -5.62
C PRO A 143 -24.44 -4.73 -5.47
N TYR A 144 -24.25 -4.17 -4.28
CA TYR A 144 -23.13 -3.32 -3.93
C TYR A 144 -22.34 -3.94 -2.79
N SER A 145 -21.02 -4.01 -2.95
CA SER A 145 -20.08 -4.36 -1.89
C SER A 145 -18.96 -3.36 -1.89
N GLY A 146 -18.68 -2.78 -0.73
CA GLY A 146 -17.72 -1.69 -0.62
C GLY A 146 -17.47 -1.28 0.81
N ASN A 147 -16.91 -0.09 0.97
CA ASN A 147 -16.58 0.49 2.25
C ASN A 147 -17.11 1.92 2.35
N LEU A 148 -17.56 2.29 3.55
CA LEU A 148 -17.74 3.69 3.94
C LEU A 148 -16.52 4.07 4.77
N ARG A 149 -15.94 5.21 4.46
CA ARG A 149 -14.76 5.75 5.12
C ARG A 149 -15.06 7.12 5.68
N VAL A 150 -14.72 7.38 6.94
CA VAL A 150 -15.00 8.64 7.65
C VAL A 150 -13.80 8.99 8.51
N THR A 151 -13.23 10.19 8.32
CA THR A 151 -12.07 10.61 9.10
C THR A 151 -12.45 11.08 10.50
N TYR A 152 -11.50 10.98 11.42
CA TYR A 152 -11.59 11.53 12.78
C TYR A 152 -10.29 12.26 13.14
N SER A 153 -10.36 13.13 14.15
CA SER A 153 -9.19 13.82 14.68
C SER A 153 -8.76 13.32 16.06
N GLN A 154 -7.45 13.44 16.34
CA GLN A 154 -6.85 13.21 17.67
C GLN A 154 -7.18 11.84 18.31
N GLY A 155 -7.02 10.76 17.54
CA GLY A 155 -7.06 9.40 18.06
C GLY A 155 -5.93 9.12 19.06
N ASN A 156 -6.17 8.19 19.98
CA ASN A 156 -5.30 7.94 21.12
C ASN A 156 -4.60 6.56 21.10
N GLY A 157 -4.60 5.83 19.98
CA GLY A 157 -4.02 4.49 19.92
C GLY A 157 -4.90 3.37 20.49
N GLY A 158 -6.11 3.68 20.97
CA GLY A 158 -7.00 2.69 21.58
C GLY A 158 -7.62 1.74 20.55
N ALA A 159 -7.76 0.46 20.92
CA ALA A 159 -8.45 -0.54 20.12
C ALA A 159 -9.97 -0.43 20.29
N TYR A 160 -10.73 -0.65 19.22
CA TYR A 160 -12.19 -0.59 19.23
C TYR A 160 -12.82 -1.80 18.53
N ASN A 161 -13.98 -2.21 19.05
CA ASN A 161 -14.75 -3.33 18.52
C ASN A 161 -15.66 -2.90 17.35
N SER A 162 -16.27 -3.89 16.69
CA SER A 162 -17.36 -3.63 15.74
C SER A 162 -18.50 -2.87 16.41
N GLY A 163 -19.12 -1.95 15.65
CA GLY A 163 -20.40 -1.36 16.01
C GLY A 163 -21.58 -2.23 15.58
N ALA A 164 -22.79 -1.85 16.00
CA ALA A 164 -24.01 -2.50 15.54
C ALA A 164 -24.25 -2.19 14.06
N PRO A 165 -24.67 -3.18 13.24
CA PRO A 165 -25.01 -2.93 11.85
C PRO A 165 -26.27 -2.05 11.74
N PHE A 166 -26.33 -1.21 10.71
CA PHE A 166 -27.50 -0.40 10.40
C PHE A 166 -27.73 -0.36 8.88
N THR A 167 -28.98 -0.17 8.46
CA THR A 167 -29.37 -0.24 7.05
C THR A 167 -29.99 1.07 6.58
N VAL A 168 -29.50 1.60 5.47
CA VAL A 168 -30.05 2.80 4.78
C VAL A 168 -30.05 2.53 3.29
N ASN A 169 -31.14 2.88 2.59
CA ASN A 169 -31.30 2.68 1.15
C ASN A 169 -31.08 1.22 0.68
N GLY A 170 -31.36 0.21 1.52
CA GLY A 170 -31.09 -1.20 1.18
C GLY A 170 -29.63 -1.65 1.29
N LEU A 171 -28.74 -0.76 1.76
CA LEU A 171 -27.34 -1.05 2.06
C LEU A 171 -27.14 -1.16 3.58
N THR A 172 -26.51 -2.23 4.02
CA THR A 172 -26.13 -2.48 5.42
C THR A 172 -24.69 -2.07 5.66
N PHE A 173 -24.50 -1.22 6.67
CA PHE A 173 -23.22 -0.65 7.10
C PHE A 173 -22.84 -1.24 8.46
N GLN A 174 -21.57 -1.60 8.64
CA GLN A 174 -21.07 -2.09 9.92
C GLN A 174 -19.62 -1.64 10.13
N LEU A 175 -19.33 -1.01 11.27
CA LEU A 175 -17.97 -0.60 11.62
C LEU A 175 -17.08 -1.84 11.75
N ARG A 176 -15.94 -1.86 11.06
CA ARG A 176 -14.94 -2.92 11.23
C ARG A 176 -14.12 -2.65 12.50
N PRO A 177 -13.83 -3.67 13.33
CA PRO A 177 -12.96 -3.49 14.50
C PRO A 177 -11.56 -3.04 14.05
N GLY A 178 -10.86 -2.29 14.91
CA GLY A 178 -9.57 -1.72 14.56
C GLY A 178 -8.86 -1.07 15.74
N THR A 179 -7.85 -0.26 15.44
CA THR A 179 -7.09 0.52 16.41
C THR A 179 -6.94 1.94 15.88
N LEU A 180 -7.21 2.92 16.73
CA LEU A 180 -7.09 4.32 16.35
C LEU A 180 -5.61 4.66 16.11
N ALA A 181 -5.33 5.47 15.09
CA ALA A 181 -4.07 6.19 14.97
C ALA A 181 -3.79 7.08 16.20
N PHE A 182 -2.52 7.39 16.45
CA PHE A 182 -2.13 8.50 17.31
C PHE A 182 -2.19 9.79 16.49
N GLY A 183 -3.21 10.63 16.72
CA GLY A 183 -3.54 11.76 15.86
C GLY A 183 -4.68 11.44 14.88
N ASP A 184 -4.70 12.08 13.72
CA ASP A 184 -5.80 11.94 12.77
C ASP A 184 -5.81 10.56 12.11
N GLY A 185 -7.01 10.05 11.81
CA GLY A 185 -7.18 8.73 11.19
C GLY A 185 -8.55 8.55 10.58
N GLU A 186 -8.90 7.29 10.28
CA GLU A 186 -10.14 6.96 9.57
C GLU A 186 -10.84 5.74 10.17
N LEU A 187 -12.17 5.82 10.27
CA LEU A 187 -13.03 4.67 10.53
C LEU A 187 -13.50 4.06 9.22
N VAL A 188 -13.48 2.74 9.15
CA VAL A 188 -13.91 1.98 7.98
C VAL A 188 -15.09 1.10 8.34
N PHE A 189 -16.18 1.25 7.59
CA PHE A 189 -17.36 0.41 7.68
C PHE A 189 -17.42 -0.50 6.46
N SER A 190 -17.77 -1.78 6.63
CA SER A 190 -18.18 -2.63 5.51
C SER A 190 -19.58 -2.25 5.03
N ILE A 191 -19.80 -2.34 3.72
CA ILE A 191 -21.10 -2.13 3.10
C ILE A 191 -21.45 -3.36 2.25
N THR A 192 -22.66 -3.86 2.42
CA THR A 192 -23.24 -4.91 1.57
C THR A 192 -24.74 -4.65 1.37
N GLY A 193 -25.30 -5.12 0.26
CA GLY A 193 -26.74 -5.07 0.01
C GLY A 193 -27.07 -4.68 -1.42
N THR A 194 -28.32 -4.35 -1.66
CA THR A 194 -28.80 -3.91 -2.97
C THR A 194 -29.53 -2.58 -2.78
N PRO A 195 -29.03 -1.48 -3.36
CA PRO A 195 -29.58 -0.17 -3.13
C PRO A 195 -30.97 -0.05 -3.78
N THR A 196 -31.92 0.61 -3.11
CA THR A 196 -33.28 0.82 -3.66
C THR A 196 -33.35 2.02 -4.59
N THR A 197 -32.50 3.03 -4.38
CA THR A 197 -32.33 4.21 -5.25
C THR A 197 -30.85 4.47 -5.53
N SER A 198 -30.53 5.19 -6.61
CA SER A 198 -29.17 5.68 -6.91
C SER A 198 -28.89 7.09 -6.35
N ASN A 199 -29.80 7.62 -5.53
CA ASN A 199 -29.73 8.98 -5.01
C ASN A 199 -28.83 9.07 -3.78
N THR A 200 -28.39 10.27 -3.45
CA THR A 200 -27.71 10.59 -2.20
C THR A 200 -28.49 10.12 -0.97
N MET A 201 -27.77 9.69 0.07
CA MET A 201 -28.32 9.19 1.32
C MET A 201 -27.63 9.80 2.54
N ASN A 202 -28.38 9.93 3.62
CA ASN A 202 -27.90 10.43 4.91
C ASN A 202 -27.70 9.26 5.87
N LEU A 203 -26.49 9.16 6.41
CA LEU A 203 -26.05 8.11 7.32
C LEU A 203 -25.90 8.68 8.73
N PRO A 204 -26.75 8.29 9.69
CA PRO A 204 -26.58 8.68 11.08
C PRO A 204 -25.42 7.89 11.70
N LEU A 205 -24.36 8.59 12.11
CA LEU A 205 -23.23 8.02 12.85
C LEU A 205 -23.34 8.45 14.31
N SER A 206 -23.53 7.47 15.18
CA SER A 206 -23.73 7.67 16.62
C SER A 206 -23.03 6.60 17.45
N SER A 207 -23.12 6.73 18.77
CA SER A 207 -22.58 5.76 19.74
C SER A 207 -23.11 4.32 19.58
N THR A 208 -24.21 4.07 18.87
CA THR A 208 -24.65 2.69 18.56
C THR A 208 -23.88 2.09 17.38
N THR A 209 -23.57 2.91 16.38
CA THR A 209 -22.82 2.51 15.17
C THR A 209 -21.31 2.56 15.38
N VAL A 210 -20.84 3.40 16.31
CA VAL A 210 -19.43 3.57 16.68
C VAL A 210 -19.37 3.62 18.21
N PRO A 211 -19.14 2.47 18.88
CA PRO A 211 -19.39 2.28 20.32
C PRO A 211 -18.66 3.23 21.28
N PHE A 212 -17.59 3.87 20.82
CA PHE A 212 -16.76 4.75 21.64
C PHE A 212 -17.05 6.25 21.43
N LEU A 213 -18.00 6.60 20.56
CA LEU A 213 -18.42 8.00 20.42
C LEU A 213 -19.22 8.45 21.64
N THR A 214 -19.03 9.71 22.01
CA THR A 214 -19.92 10.44 22.91
C THR A 214 -21.07 11.07 22.14
N ALA A 215 -22.16 11.41 22.82
CA ALA A 215 -23.33 12.04 22.18
C ALA A 215 -23.00 13.35 21.44
N GLY A 216 -22.01 14.11 21.93
CA GLY A 216 -21.54 15.35 21.29
C GLY A 216 -20.73 15.13 20.00
N GLN A 217 -20.37 13.89 19.70
CA GLN A 217 -19.63 13.50 18.49
C GLN A 217 -20.52 12.82 17.45
N ASN A 218 -21.80 12.63 17.75
CA ASN A 218 -22.76 12.12 16.78
C ASN A 218 -22.89 13.10 15.61
N CYS A 219 -22.92 12.58 14.39
CA CYS A 219 -23.09 13.40 13.19
C CYS A 219 -23.75 12.61 12.06
N THR A 220 -24.24 13.32 11.04
CA THR A 220 -24.83 12.72 9.85
C THR A 220 -23.89 12.89 8.68
N ALA A 221 -23.46 11.77 8.08
CA ALA A 221 -22.69 11.75 6.85
C ALA A 221 -23.63 11.75 5.63
N THR A 222 -23.35 12.57 4.63
CA THR A 222 -24.11 12.57 3.37
C THR A 222 -23.23 11.92 2.31
N VAL A 223 -23.66 10.76 1.80
CA VAL A 223 -22.89 9.96 0.84
C VAL A 223 -23.76 9.55 -0.35
N GLY A 224 -23.14 9.18 -1.46
CA GLY A 224 -23.80 8.96 -2.75
C GLY A 224 -23.34 9.99 -3.77
N ASN A 225 -24.15 10.28 -4.78
CA ASN A 225 -23.79 11.14 -5.92
C ASN A 225 -23.72 12.64 -5.55
N THR A 226 -22.86 13.03 -4.59
CA THR A 226 -22.54 14.43 -4.24
C THR A 226 -21.27 14.91 -4.94
N SER A 227 -21.02 16.23 -4.92
CA SER A 227 -19.98 16.95 -5.67
C SER A 227 -18.50 16.57 -5.38
N ARG A 228 -18.21 15.38 -4.82
CA ARG A 228 -16.85 14.91 -4.61
C ARG A 228 -16.40 14.11 -5.83
N ALA A 229 -15.12 14.26 -6.20
CA ALA A 229 -14.51 13.45 -7.23
C ALA A 229 -13.39 12.60 -6.65
N ASP A 230 -13.27 11.37 -7.11
CA ASP A 230 -12.13 10.53 -6.81
C ASP A 230 -10.99 10.88 -7.77
N ILE A 231 -9.81 11.09 -7.22
CA ILE A 231 -8.59 11.31 -7.98
C ILE A 231 -7.77 10.04 -7.96
N THR A 232 -7.56 9.45 -9.12
CA THR A 232 -6.63 8.31 -9.29
C THR A 232 -5.50 8.76 -10.20
N SER A 233 -4.27 8.46 -9.82
CA SER A 233 -3.09 8.81 -10.62
C SER A 233 -2.27 7.57 -10.97
N VAL A 234 -1.65 7.62 -12.14
CA VAL A 234 -0.71 6.61 -12.62
C VAL A 234 0.44 7.34 -13.31
N ALA A 235 1.67 6.85 -13.14
CA ALA A 235 2.85 7.46 -13.76
C ALA A 235 3.87 6.40 -14.19
N VAL A 236 4.60 6.69 -15.26
CA VAL A 236 5.69 5.86 -15.77
C VAL A 236 6.88 6.74 -16.16
N MET A 237 8.09 6.20 -16.04
CA MET A 237 9.31 6.83 -16.51
C MET A 237 10.26 5.78 -17.08
N GLY A 238 10.87 6.06 -18.23
CA GLY A 238 11.76 5.11 -18.86
C GLY A 238 12.20 5.54 -20.26
N TYR A 239 12.75 4.59 -20.99
CA TYR A 239 13.11 4.76 -22.40
C TYR A 239 12.03 4.14 -23.28
N SER A 240 11.84 4.72 -24.47
CA SER A 240 10.94 4.13 -25.46
C SER A 240 11.46 2.79 -25.95
N THR A 241 10.54 1.93 -26.41
CA THR A 241 10.85 0.61 -26.97
C THR A 241 10.24 0.48 -28.35
N LEU A 242 10.83 -0.36 -29.20
CA LEU A 242 10.28 -0.63 -30.53
C LEU A 242 8.97 -1.41 -30.39
N THR A 243 7.87 -0.82 -30.85
CA THR A 243 6.53 -1.43 -30.82
C THR A 243 5.94 -1.50 -32.22
N THR A 244 4.98 -2.41 -32.42
CA THR A 244 4.16 -2.49 -33.65
C THR A 244 2.70 -2.24 -33.29
N ASP A 245 2.09 -1.21 -33.89
CA ASP A 245 0.67 -0.93 -33.74
C ASP A 245 -0.20 -1.98 -34.44
N SER A 246 -1.49 -2.04 -34.09
CA SER A 246 -2.48 -2.94 -34.70
C SER A 246 -2.60 -2.76 -36.23
N ASN A 247 -2.34 -1.55 -36.72
CA ASN A 247 -2.34 -1.23 -38.15
C ASN A 247 -1.00 -1.54 -38.85
N GLY A 248 0.01 -2.04 -38.12
CA GLY A 248 1.34 -2.36 -38.65
C GLY A 248 2.39 -1.24 -38.55
N LYS A 249 2.07 -0.06 -38.00
CA LYS A 249 3.07 1.00 -37.78
C LYS A 249 4.14 0.51 -36.79
N GLN A 250 5.40 0.50 -37.21
CA GLN A 250 6.54 0.27 -36.33
C GLN A 250 7.22 1.57 -35.96
N ALA A 251 7.40 1.80 -34.66
CA ALA A 251 8.06 2.98 -34.12
C ALA A 251 8.56 2.72 -32.71
N TYR A 252 9.52 3.51 -32.26
CA TYR A 252 9.86 3.58 -30.83
C TYR A 252 8.78 4.35 -30.08
N THR A 253 8.14 3.73 -29.09
CA THR A 253 7.06 4.35 -28.33
C THR A 253 7.18 4.14 -26.82
N PHE A 254 6.49 4.99 -26.06
CA PHE A 254 6.37 4.89 -24.61
C PHE A 254 4.93 5.23 -24.19
N PRO A 255 4.04 4.23 -24.01
CA PRO A 255 2.63 4.45 -23.71
C PRO A 255 2.28 4.43 -22.22
N LEU A 256 1.15 5.04 -21.86
CA LEU A 256 0.48 4.96 -20.57
C LEU A 256 -1.04 5.04 -20.74
N ALA A 257 -1.79 4.12 -20.12
CA ALA A 257 -3.26 4.16 -20.10
C ALA A 257 -3.79 5.02 -18.95
N THR A 258 -5.01 5.58 -19.12
CA THR A 258 -5.75 6.18 -18.01
C THR A 258 -6.10 5.11 -16.96
N PRO A 259 -6.28 5.49 -15.68
CA PRO A 259 -6.65 4.54 -14.62
C PRO A 259 -7.91 3.69 -14.90
N ASP A 260 -8.90 4.25 -15.61
CA ASP A 260 -10.10 3.53 -16.05
C ASP A 260 -9.94 2.80 -17.38
N GLY A 261 -8.79 2.93 -18.04
CA GLY A 261 -8.48 2.30 -19.32
C GLY A 261 -9.15 2.93 -20.54
N ASN A 262 -10.00 3.94 -20.39
CA ASN A 262 -10.77 4.54 -21.51
C ASN A 262 -9.89 5.22 -22.56
N TYR A 263 -8.72 5.72 -22.17
CA TYR A 263 -7.78 6.38 -23.06
C TYR A 263 -6.35 5.88 -22.82
N SER A 264 -5.48 6.10 -23.79
CA SER A 264 -4.04 5.95 -23.61
C SER A 264 -3.31 7.07 -24.30
N ILE A 265 -2.17 7.45 -23.74
CA ILE A 265 -1.26 8.44 -24.31
C ILE A 265 0.06 7.76 -24.57
N ARG A 266 0.74 8.12 -25.66
CA ARG A 266 2.12 7.72 -25.87
C ARG A 266 2.98 8.89 -26.30
N VAL A 267 4.27 8.75 -26.03
CA VAL A 267 5.30 9.45 -26.80
C VAL A 267 5.77 8.52 -27.91
N ILE A 268 5.82 9.03 -29.14
CA ILE A 268 6.28 8.31 -30.34
C ILE A 268 7.51 9.00 -30.93
N PHE A 269 8.53 8.21 -31.26
CA PHE A 269 9.64 8.57 -32.11
C PHE A 269 9.44 7.86 -33.46
N ASP A 270 9.30 8.62 -34.54
CA ASP A 270 9.01 8.10 -35.87
C ASP A 270 10.26 7.46 -36.53
N THR A 271 10.73 6.37 -35.94
CA THR A 271 11.92 5.61 -36.33
C THR A 271 11.81 4.18 -35.81
N THR A 272 12.37 3.24 -36.56
CA THR A 272 12.53 1.83 -36.13
C THR A 272 13.90 1.55 -35.51
N SER A 273 14.79 2.54 -35.47
CA SER A 273 16.12 2.44 -34.88
C SER A 273 16.21 3.30 -33.63
N GLY A 274 16.66 2.69 -32.53
CA GLY A 274 16.84 3.39 -31.25
C GLY A 274 17.92 4.47 -31.29
N THR A 275 18.79 4.48 -32.29
CA THR A 275 19.90 5.45 -32.45
C THR A 275 19.65 6.50 -33.54
N THR A 276 18.60 6.35 -34.34
CA THR A 276 18.24 7.37 -35.33
C THR A 276 17.46 8.47 -34.63
N ALA A 277 17.96 9.70 -34.70
CA ALA A 277 17.28 10.85 -34.10
C ALA A 277 15.92 11.09 -34.78
N ALA A 278 14.89 11.29 -33.96
CA ALA A 278 13.54 11.61 -34.43
C ALA A 278 12.90 12.61 -33.48
N ILE A 279 11.90 13.34 -33.97
CA ILE A 279 11.15 14.30 -33.15
C ILE A 279 10.13 13.52 -32.31
N PRO A 280 10.21 13.58 -30.97
CA PRO A 280 9.26 12.90 -30.10
C PRO A 280 7.93 13.64 -30.05
N ASN A 281 6.85 12.97 -30.43
CA ASN A 281 5.50 13.55 -30.47
C ASN A 281 4.56 12.83 -29.52
N VAL A 282 3.50 13.52 -29.09
CA VAL A 282 2.44 12.94 -28.24
C VAL A 282 1.31 12.43 -29.12
N GLN A 283 0.77 11.25 -28.82
CA GLN A 283 -0.43 10.72 -29.46
C GLN A 283 -1.43 10.23 -28.41
N LEU A 284 -2.71 10.28 -28.76
CA LEU A 284 -3.83 9.74 -28.00
C LEU A 284 -4.32 8.43 -28.64
N TYR A 285 -4.87 7.55 -27.83
CA TYR A 285 -5.63 6.37 -28.24
C TYR A 285 -6.95 6.34 -27.48
N ASN A 286 -8.05 6.11 -28.21
CA ASN A 286 -9.38 5.95 -27.66
C ASN A 286 -9.69 4.45 -27.48
N ASN A 287 -9.83 3.98 -26.25
CA ASN A 287 -10.16 2.59 -25.89
C ASN A 287 -11.63 2.40 -25.49
N THR A 288 -12.49 3.43 -25.62
CA THR A 288 -13.89 3.36 -25.15
C THR A 288 -14.77 2.38 -25.93
N GLY A 289 -14.29 1.87 -27.08
CA GLY A 289 -15.05 1.00 -27.99
C GLY A 289 -16.04 1.75 -28.89
N ALA A 290 -16.12 3.09 -28.77
CA ALA A 290 -16.98 3.94 -29.58
C ALA A 290 -16.22 5.18 -30.10
N THR A 291 -16.73 5.80 -31.15
CA THR A 291 -16.24 7.11 -31.59
C THR A 291 -16.72 8.19 -30.62
N VAL A 292 -15.80 9.03 -30.15
CA VAL A 292 -16.09 10.08 -29.15
C VAL A 292 -15.71 11.46 -29.65
N ASN A 293 -16.19 12.51 -28.98
CA ASN A 293 -15.64 13.86 -29.11
C ASN A 293 -15.03 14.26 -27.78
N LEU A 294 -13.89 14.95 -27.83
CA LEU A 294 -13.18 15.41 -26.64
C LEU A 294 -13.13 16.94 -26.60
N TYR A 295 -13.50 17.50 -25.46
CA TYR A 295 -13.12 18.85 -25.08
C TYR A 295 -11.73 18.78 -24.49
N TRP A 296 -10.75 19.45 -25.09
CA TRP A 296 -9.39 19.38 -24.57
C TRP A 296 -8.66 20.71 -24.71
N ASN A 297 -7.63 20.86 -23.88
CA ASN A 297 -6.63 21.89 -24.03
C ASN A 297 -5.25 21.32 -23.71
N TYR A 298 -4.23 22.05 -24.13
CA TYR A 298 -2.87 21.79 -23.68
C TYR A 298 -2.13 23.09 -23.47
N ASN A 299 -1.11 23.03 -22.62
CA ASN A 299 -0.13 24.08 -22.49
C ASN A 299 1.27 23.48 -22.38
N THR A 300 2.22 24.26 -22.85
CA THR A 300 3.65 24.00 -22.72
C THR A 300 4.20 24.92 -21.64
N GLU A 301 5.04 24.40 -20.74
CA GLU A 301 5.75 25.18 -19.75
C GLU A 301 7.23 25.18 -20.11
N TYR A 302 7.64 26.25 -20.80
CA TYR A 302 9.03 26.66 -21.01
C TYR A 302 9.08 28.20 -20.95
N GLY A 303 10.18 28.87 -21.31
CA GLY A 303 10.32 30.34 -21.26
C GLY A 303 9.31 31.21 -22.07
N GLY A 304 8.17 30.65 -22.51
CA GLY A 304 7.00 31.29 -23.13
C GLY A 304 5.74 30.39 -23.07
N TYR A 305 4.57 30.93 -23.45
CA TYR A 305 3.29 30.19 -23.49
C TYR A 305 2.96 29.74 -24.92
N ILE A 306 2.87 28.43 -25.14
CA ILE A 306 2.15 27.83 -26.26
C ILE A 306 0.99 27.01 -25.66
N GLY A 307 -0.19 27.14 -26.24
CA GLY A 307 -1.33 26.34 -25.85
C GLY A 307 -2.50 26.52 -26.82
N ALA A 308 -3.38 25.53 -26.82
CA ALA A 308 -4.63 25.58 -27.56
C ALA A 308 -5.75 24.96 -26.73
N ALA A 309 -6.99 25.35 -27.04
CA ALA A 309 -8.20 24.72 -26.53
C ALA A 309 -9.15 24.50 -27.70
N VAL A 310 -9.59 23.26 -27.91
CA VAL A 310 -10.44 22.90 -29.05
C VAL A 310 -11.32 21.71 -28.69
N THR A 311 -12.48 21.63 -29.35
CA THR A 311 -13.29 20.41 -29.38
C THR A 311 -12.92 19.64 -30.63
N THR A 312 -12.32 18.46 -30.47
CA THR A 312 -12.06 17.57 -31.62
C THR A 312 -13.18 16.54 -31.70
N THR A 313 -13.77 16.41 -32.88
CA THR A 313 -14.88 15.49 -33.14
C THR A 313 -14.41 14.23 -33.85
N ALA A 314 -15.23 13.18 -33.77
CA ALA A 314 -15.02 11.92 -34.49
C ALA A 314 -13.69 11.18 -34.20
N ILE A 315 -13.28 11.15 -32.93
CA ILE A 315 -12.09 10.41 -32.48
C ILE A 315 -12.42 8.93 -32.45
N THR A 316 -11.94 8.19 -33.45
CA THR A 316 -12.22 6.77 -33.62
C THR A 316 -11.55 5.92 -32.54
N SER A 317 -12.25 4.89 -32.06
CA SER A 317 -11.64 3.92 -31.14
C SER A 317 -10.71 2.96 -31.88
N GLY A 318 -9.67 2.47 -31.19
CA GLY A 318 -8.83 1.40 -31.71
C GLY A 318 -7.64 1.84 -32.57
N VAL A 319 -7.38 3.15 -32.68
CA VAL A 319 -6.31 3.71 -33.53
C VAL A 319 -5.59 4.82 -32.80
N TRP A 320 -4.26 4.82 -32.83
CA TRP A 320 -3.45 5.94 -32.34
C TRP A 320 -3.63 7.14 -33.24
N GLY A 321 -3.52 8.35 -32.71
CA GLY A 321 -3.56 9.54 -33.54
C GLY A 321 -3.43 10.83 -32.74
N GLY A 322 -3.75 11.92 -33.43
CA GLY A 322 -3.62 13.25 -32.88
C GLY A 322 -4.54 14.23 -33.56
N MET A 323 -4.37 15.50 -33.21
CA MET A 323 -5.31 16.58 -33.54
C MET A 323 -4.55 17.81 -34.06
N ALA A 324 -3.30 17.61 -34.52
CA ALA A 324 -2.35 18.65 -34.84
C ALA A 324 -2.34 19.79 -33.78
N ASP A 325 -1.79 20.95 -34.13
CA ASP A 325 -1.86 22.11 -33.27
C ASP A 325 -3.21 22.82 -33.46
N SER A 326 -4.06 22.82 -32.43
CA SER A 326 -5.38 23.47 -32.41
C SER A 326 -6.42 22.96 -33.44
N SER A 327 -6.29 21.77 -34.02
CA SER A 327 -7.28 21.26 -34.99
C SER A 327 -8.50 20.61 -34.33
N ALA A 328 -9.68 20.89 -34.88
CA ALA A 328 -10.90 20.16 -34.57
C ALA A 328 -10.98 18.79 -35.27
N THR A 329 -10.00 18.46 -36.11
CA THR A 329 -9.96 17.22 -36.90
C THR A 329 -9.11 16.15 -36.21
N TRP A 330 -9.64 14.94 -36.11
CA TRP A 330 -8.89 13.76 -35.71
C TRP A 330 -8.04 13.21 -36.88
N TYR A 331 -6.74 13.09 -36.68
CA TYR A 331 -5.79 12.51 -37.64
C TYR A 331 -5.33 11.14 -37.14
N PRO A 332 -5.93 10.03 -37.61
CA PRO A 332 -5.48 8.69 -37.24
C PRO A 332 -4.08 8.42 -37.82
N GLN A 333 -3.21 7.81 -37.01
CA GLN A 333 -1.91 7.33 -37.44
C GLN A 333 -2.10 6.18 -38.43
N GLY A 334 -1.58 6.35 -39.65
CA GLY A 334 -1.43 5.27 -40.63
C GLY A 334 -0.10 4.52 -40.44
N THR A 335 0.28 3.69 -41.42
CA THR A 335 1.58 2.99 -41.42
C THR A 335 2.76 3.91 -41.79
N GLY A 336 2.48 5.03 -42.47
CA GLY A 336 3.46 6.02 -42.90
C GLY A 336 3.97 6.93 -41.79
N ALA A 337 4.61 8.04 -42.17
CA ALA A 337 5.14 9.03 -41.22
C ALA A 337 4.05 9.60 -40.29
N VAL A 338 4.43 10.15 -39.14
CA VAL A 338 3.51 10.74 -38.16
C VAL A 338 2.67 11.86 -38.78
N GLY A 339 3.25 12.72 -39.63
CA GLY A 339 2.51 13.80 -40.29
C GLY A 339 1.74 14.66 -39.27
N ASN A 340 0.43 14.82 -39.45
CA ASN A 340 -0.46 15.60 -38.56
C ASN A 340 -1.04 14.80 -37.38
N SER A 341 -0.68 13.53 -37.23
CA SER A 341 -1.24 12.64 -36.20
C SER A 341 -0.63 12.83 -34.81
N TYR A 342 -0.03 13.98 -34.51
CA TYR A 342 0.42 14.38 -33.17
C TYR A 342 -0.65 15.19 -32.43
N TRP A 343 -0.61 15.18 -31.10
CA TRP A 343 -1.56 15.88 -30.24
C TRP A 343 -0.97 17.16 -29.66
N GLY A 344 -1.56 18.32 -29.98
CA GLY A 344 -1.04 19.63 -29.59
C GLY A 344 0.09 20.07 -30.51
N ASN A 345 1.18 20.59 -29.97
CA ASN A 345 2.33 21.00 -30.76
C ASN A 345 3.26 19.82 -31.14
N VAL A 346 4.09 20.00 -32.16
CA VAL A 346 5.13 19.03 -32.53
C VAL A 346 6.25 19.03 -31.46
N GLY A 347 6.91 17.90 -31.21
CA GLY A 347 8.21 17.83 -30.53
C GLY A 347 8.26 18.23 -29.05
N ILE A 348 8.29 17.28 -28.12
CA ILE A 348 8.34 17.52 -26.66
C ILE A 348 9.71 17.95 -26.09
N ILE A 349 10.71 18.21 -26.94
CA ILE A 349 12.08 18.60 -26.53
C ILE A 349 12.51 19.85 -27.31
N ASP A 350 11.61 20.82 -27.45
CA ASP A 350 11.85 22.06 -28.21
C ASP A 350 11.82 23.31 -27.31
N GLY A 351 12.14 23.14 -26.02
CA GLY A 351 12.19 24.25 -25.07
C GLY A 351 13.29 25.26 -25.41
N ALA A 352 13.07 26.53 -25.04
CA ALA A 352 14.09 27.59 -25.19
C ALA A 352 15.44 27.17 -24.60
N SER A 353 16.54 27.39 -25.35
CA SER A 353 17.90 26.92 -25.03
C SER A 353 18.12 25.39 -25.09
N GLY A 354 17.20 24.66 -25.74
CA GLY A 354 17.34 23.22 -25.98
C GLY A 354 17.01 22.33 -24.78
N GLY A 355 16.19 22.82 -23.86
CA GLY A 355 15.76 22.11 -22.65
C GLY A 355 14.53 21.20 -22.86
N PRO A 356 14.28 20.27 -21.90
CA PRO A 356 13.06 19.47 -21.90
C PRO A 356 11.82 20.36 -21.78
N GLU A 357 10.76 20.01 -22.52
CA GLU A 357 9.48 20.70 -22.43
C GLU A 357 8.56 19.98 -21.43
N HIS A 358 7.95 20.73 -20.52
CA HIS A 358 6.88 20.22 -19.67
C HIS A 358 5.55 20.48 -20.35
N ARG A 359 4.84 19.41 -20.75
CA ARG A 359 3.52 19.51 -21.36
C ARG A 359 2.44 19.04 -20.43
N ARG A 360 1.36 19.83 -20.38
CA ARG A 360 0.12 19.45 -19.71
C ARG A 360 -1.00 19.39 -20.73
N TYR A 361 -1.65 18.24 -20.82
CA TYR A 361 -2.87 18.04 -21.60
C TYR A 361 -4.02 17.81 -20.64
N THR A 362 -5.18 18.44 -20.87
CA THR A 362 -6.40 18.15 -20.13
C THR A 362 -7.52 17.84 -21.10
N TRP A 363 -8.36 16.85 -20.79
CA TRP A 363 -9.48 16.49 -21.64
C TRP A 363 -10.67 15.92 -20.87
N ILE A 364 -11.85 16.07 -21.46
CA ILE A 364 -13.13 15.57 -20.99
C ILE A 364 -13.88 15.00 -22.19
N ASP A 365 -14.51 13.83 -22.02
CA ASP A 365 -15.41 13.28 -23.01
C ASP A 365 -16.69 14.12 -23.11
N SER A 366 -17.11 14.45 -24.33
CA SER A 366 -18.31 15.24 -24.57
C SER A 366 -19.63 14.60 -24.14
N ASN A 367 -19.64 13.29 -23.85
CA ASN A 367 -20.82 12.59 -23.38
C ASN A 367 -21.28 13.15 -22.00
N PRO A 368 -22.49 13.72 -21.89
CA PRO A 368 -22.97 14.36 -20.67
C PRO A 368 -23.20 13.38 -19.51
N SER A 369 -23.27 12.08 -19.77
CA SER A 369 -23.36 11.05 -18.73
C SER A 369 -22.00 10.70 -18.11
N LEU A 370 -20.88 11.06 -18.75
CA LEU A 370 -19.53 10.84 -18.24
C LEU A 370 -19.08 12.05 -17.43
N LYS A 371 -18.88 11.85 -16.12
CA LYS A 371 -18.34 12.89 -15.22
C LYS A 371 -16.87 12.66 -14.90
N THR A 372 -16.05 12.43 -15.92
CA THR A 372 -14.61 12.15 -15.76
C THR A 372 -13.78 13.14 -16.54
N ALA A 373 -12.84 13.79 -15.85
CA ALA A 373 -11.84 14.66 -16.44
C ALA A 373 -10.45 14.04 -16.26
N TYR A 374 -9.55 14.32 -17.19
CA TYR A 374 -8.19 13.81 -17.15
C TYR A 374 -7.19 14.96 -17.29
N THR A 375 -6.04 14.79 -16.64
CA THR A 375 -4.85 15.61 -16.86
C THR A 375 -3.68 14.68 -17.12
N ALA A 376 -2.94 14.91 -18.20
CA ALA A 376 -1.69 14.24 -18.47
C ALA A 376 -0.53 15.23 -18.42
N THR A 377 0.51 14.87 -17.70
CA THR A 377 1.79 15.57 -17.66
C THR A 377 2.83 14.74 -18.38
N ILE A 378 3.54 15.34 -19.34
CA ILE A 378 4.52 14.68 -20.18
C ILE A 378 5.80 15.49 -20.20
N MET A 379 6.94 14.80 -20.06
CA MET A 379 8.26 15.38 -20.22
C MET A 379 9.16 14.39 -20.96
N ALA A 380 10.10 14.90 -21.75
CA ALA A 380 11.24 14.10 -22.20
C ALA A 380 12.56 14.85 -22.04
N GLY A 381 13.54 14.15 -21.48
CA GLY A 381 14.91 14.64 -21.32
C GLY A 381 15.87 13.89 -22.23
N ALA A 382 16.60 14.62 -23.07
CA ALA A 382 17.58 14.08 -24.01
C ALA A 382 18.89 14.91 -24.00
N PRO A 383 20.00 14.36 -24.52
CA PRO A 383 21.25 15.11 -24.72
C PRO A 383 21.18 16.19 -25.81
N THR A 384 20.18 16.15 -26.69
CA THR A 384 19.98 17.08 -27.81
C THR A 384 18.53 17.58 -27.84
N SER A 385 18.31 18.76 -28.43
CA SER A 385 16.98 19.36 -28.61
C SER A 385 16.39 19.08 -29.99
N GLY A 386 15.07 19.19 -30.09
CA GLY A 386 14.29 18.91 -31.30
C GLY A 386 14.26 17.42 -31.62
N SER A 387 15.22 16.97 -32.43
CA SER A 387 15.37 15.55 -32.77
C SER A 387 16.31 14.86 -31.78
N ALA A 388 15.85 13.78 -31.17
CA ALA A 388 16.60 13.04 -30.16
C ALA A 388 16.57 11.53 -30.41
N GLN A 389 17.61 10.84 -29.97
CA GLN A 389 17.69 9.37 -30.11
C GLN A 389 16.77 8.69 -29.09
N PRO A 390 15.91 7.75 -29.52
CA PRO A 390 15.01 7.04 -28.61
C PRO A 390 15.72 6.37 -27.41
N ASN A 391 16.90 5.79 -27.63
CA ASN A 391 17.68 5.08 -26.61
C ASN A 391 18.41 6.00 -25.61
N LEU A 392 18.51 7.30 -25.89
CA LEU A 392 19.12 8.30 -25.01
C LEU A 392 18.09 9.27 -24.42
N THR A 393 16.81 9.11 -24.77
CA THR A 393 15.75 10.02 -24.35
C THR A 393 14.88 9.39 -23.27
N LYS A 394 14.93 9.95 -22.05
CA LYS A 394 14.06 9.53 -20.95
C LYS A 394 12.72 10.21 -21.09
N VAL A 395 11.64 9.44 -21.07
CA VAL A 395 10.26 9.93 -21.14
C VAL A 395 9.58 9.72 -19.79
N PHE A 396 8.84 10.71 -19.34
CA PHE A 396 7.95 10.66 -18.19
C PHE A 396 6.53 10.96 -18.64
N ILE A 397 5.58 10.15 -18.21
CA ILE A 397 4.14 10.39 -18.38
C ILE A 397 3.48 10.17 -17.03
N LYS A 398 2.69 11.14 -16.56
CA LYS A 398 1.75 11.01 -15.44
C LYS A 398 0.36 11.32 -15.94
N ILE A 399 -0.63 10.52 -15.56
CA ILE A 399 -2.04 10.78 -15.82
C ILE A 399 -2.78 10.83 -14.49
N GLU A 400 -3.58 11.87 -14.31
CA GLU A 400 -4.54 12.03 -13.22
C GLU A 400 -5.95 11.96 -13.79
N GLN A 401 -6.76 11.07 -13.25
CA GLN A 401 -8.17 10.93 -13.56
C GLN A 401 -8.97 11.46 -12.38
N VAL A 402 -9.84 12.43 -12.65
CA VAL A 402 -10.78 13.02 -11.70
C VAL A 402 -12.18 12.57 -12.09
N LYS A 403 -12.76 11.65 -11.33
CA LYS A 403 -14.09 11.10 -11.59
C LYS A 403 -15.07 11.55 -10.52
N ALA A 404 -16.04 12.40 -10.90
CA ALA A 404 -17.09 12.82 -9.97
C ALA A 404 -17.99 11.65 -9.57
N GLN A 405 -18.54 11.72 -8.36
CA GLN A 405 -19.54 10.78 -7.85
C GLN A 405 -20.85 10.85 -8.64
#